data_AF-A0A0M0KW15-F1
#
_entry.id   AF-A0A0M0KW15-F1
#
_cell.length_a   1.000
_cell.length_b   1.000
_cell.length_c   1.000
_cell.angle_alpha   90.00
_cell.angle_beta   90.00
_cell.angle_gamma   90.00
#
_symmetry.space_group_name_H-M   'P 1'
#
loop_
_entity.id
_entity.type
_entity.pdbx_description
1 polymer ?
#
loop_
_entity_poly.entity_id
_entity_poly.type
_entity_poly.pdbx_seq_one_letter_code
_entity_poly.pdbx_strand_id
1 'polypeptide(L)'
;MKTCISFLIGFLLLLPGSITAAENDGYEMVSRNSEENITLYSKKLEGLYRGLKINFKGGIYTNPFWNNETNPTYAPQIYYTDINHDHKKELIIILTTGYGTGVLLEEIHVFHIINNELFEVLVDNPLAVVYKNVRTKLSNVEAEIRTREKNYKVDIAPVESKHGNLFDDVAFGSIVDYEVIHNTLMVRLSGQISDAGFLGDIVMGYAYKNNMYQVQTIQFYHSIKQNPFYGPL
;
A
#
# COMPACT_ATOMS: atom_id res chain seq x y z
N MET A 1 -49.98 11.01 -55.97
CA MET A 1 -49.07 9.85 -56.15
C MET A 1 -47.75 10.17 -55.47
N LYS A 2 -47.25 9.20 -54.70
CA LYS A 2 -46.16 9.31 -53.73
C LYS A 2 -44.80 9.29 -54.44
N THR A 3 -43.83 10.08 -53.99
CA THR A 3 -42.42 9.81 -54.26
C THR A 3 -41.63 10.03 -52.98
N CYS A 4 -41.14 8.92 -52.42
CA CYS A 4 -40.39 8.84 -51.18
C CYS A 4 -39.02 9.51 -51.30
N ILE A 5 -38.68 10.34 -50.32
CA ILE A 5 -37.31 10.77 -50.05
C ILE A 5 -36.66 9.68 -49.20
N SER A 6 -35.70 8.96 -49.78
CA SER A 6 -34.86 8.00 -49.07
C SER A 6 -33.80 8.75 -48.27
N PHE A 7 -33.94 8.79 -46.95
CA PHE A 7 -32.86 9.18 -46.04
C PHE A 7 -31.88 8.01 -45.89
N LEU A 8 -30.67 8.17 -46.40
CA LEU A 8 -29.56 7.26 -46.16
C LEU A 8 -28.97 7.60 -44.78
N ILE A 9 -29.41 6.91 -43.74
CA ILE A 9 -28.80 7.00 -42.40
C ILE A 9 -27.50 6.19 -42.45
N GLY A 10 -26.37 6.89 -42.55
CA GLY A 10 -25.04 6.30 -42.35
C GLY A 10 -24.87 5.94 -40.88
N PHE A 11 -24.94 4.65 -40.56
CA PHE A 11 -24.58 4.14 -39.24
C PHE A 11 -23.05 4.11 -39.15
N LEU A 12 -22.47 5.19 -38.62
CA LEU A 12 -21.05 5.23 -38.29
C LEU A 12 -20.83 4.32 -37.07
N LEU A 13 -20.43 3.08 -37.32
CA LEU A 13 -19.93 2.17 -36.29
C LEU A 13 -18.67 2.79 -35.68
N LEU A 14 -18.85 3.53 -34.59
CA LEU A 14 -17.77 3.82 -33.65
C LEU A 14 -17.35 2.48 -33.06
N LEU A 15 -16.30 1.88 -33.65
CA LEU A 15 -15.59 0.79 -33.02
C LEU A 15 -15.16 1.29 -31.62
N PRO A 16 -15.53 0.63 -30.51
CA PRO A 16 -14.92 0.95 -29.24
C PRO A 16 -13.42 0.75 -29.44
N GLY A 17 -12.65 1.82 -29.26
CA GLY A 17 -11.19 1.76 -29.33
C GLY A 17 -10.73 0.66 -28.40
N SER A 18 -10.33 -0.45 -29.00
CA SER A 18 -9.96 -1.67 -28.30
C SER A 18 -8.81 -1.38 -27.34
N ILE A 19 -8.82 -2.11 -26.23
CA ILE A 19 -7.93 -2.14 -25.07
C ILE A 19 -6.42 -2.26 -25.43
N THR A 20 -6.05 -2.27 -26.71
CA THR A 20 -4.72 -2.50 -27.29
C THR A 20 -3.77 -1.29 -27.26
N ALA A 21 -4.23 -0.08 -26.93
CA ALA A 21 -3.34 1.10 -26.96
C ALA A 21 -2.33 1.13 -25.79
N ALA A 22 -2.65 0.50 -24.66
CA ALA A 22 -1.74 0.42 -23.51
C ALA A 22 -0.59 -0.58 -23.73
N GLU A 23 -0.77 -1.59 -24.59
CA GLU A 23 0.18 -2.70 -24.79
C GLU A 23 1.28 -2.40 -25.83
N ASN A 24 1.30 -1.20 -26.44
CA ASN A 24 2.15 -0.92 -27.62
C ASN A 24 3.24 0.17 -27.44
N ASP A 25 3.35 0.82 -26.28
CA ASP A 25 4.33 1.90 -26.02
C ASP A 25 5.43 1.48 -25.01
N GLY A 26 5.84 0.21 -25.01
CA GLY A 26 6.82 -0.33 -24.04
C GLY A 26 6.30 -0.48 -22.61
N TYR A 27 4.99 -0.33 -22.44
CA TYR A 27 4.26 -0.63 -21.21
C TYR A 27 3.94 -2.12 -21.14
N GLU A 28 4.23 -2.74 -20.00
CA GLU A 28 3.87 -4.12 -19.71
C GLU A 28 2.91 -4.20 -18.52
N MET A 29 2.08 -5.25 -18.49
CA MET A 29 1.21 -5.53 -17.36
C MET A 29 2.06 -5.96 -16.16
N VAL A 30 1.97 -5.23 -15.05
CA VAL A 30 2.76 -5.51 -13.84
C VAL A 30 1.92 -6.07 -12.70
N SER A 31 0.60 -5.87 -12.73
CA SER A 31 -0.33 -6.46 -11.77
C SER A 31 -1.76 -6.43 -12.30
N ARG A 32 -2.63 -7.32 -11.80
CA ARG A 32 -4.03 -7.41 -12.20
C ARG A 32 -4.91 -7.93 -11.06
N ASN A 33 -5.98 -7.20 -10.77
CA ASN A 33 -7.12 -7.72 -10.03
C ASN A 33 -8.11 -8.31 -11.05
N SER A 34 -8.17 -9.63 -11.13
CA SER A 34 -8.97 -10.34 -12.13
C SER A 34 -10.47 -10.27 -11.87
N GLU A 35 -10.90 -10.20 -10.61
CA GLU A 35 -12.32 -10.16 -10.23
C GLU A 35 -13.00 -8.89 -10.76
N GLU A 36 -12.29 -7.77 -10.63
CA GLU A 36 -12.83 -6.44 -10.97
C GLU A 36 -12.23 -5.90 -12.28
N ASN A 37 -11.44 -6.72 -12.99
CA ASN A 37 -10.76 -6.38 -14.25
C ASN A 37 -9.93 -5.09 -14.17
N ILE A 38 -9.25 -4.87 -13.04
CA ILE A 38 -8.36 -3.72 -12.84
C ILE A 38 -6.94 -4.15 -13.19
N THR A 39 -6.25 -3.38 -14.03
CA THR A 39 -4.91 -3.75 -14.49
C THR A 39 -3.94 -2.58 -14.31
N LEU A 40 -2.76 -2.88 -13.76
CA LEU A 40 -1.64 -1.95 -13.70
C LEU A 40 -0.65 -2.26 -14.81
N TYR A 41 -0.26 -1.22 -15.53
CA TYR A 41 0.79 -1.26 -16.52
C TYR A 41 1.94 -0.34 -16.11
N SER A 42 3.17 -0.70 -16.47
CA SER A 42 4.34 0.14 -16.21
C SER A 42 5.44 -0.06 -17.24
N LYS A 43 6.44 0.81 -17.25
CA LYS A 43 7.65 0.66 -18.07
C LYS A 43 8.80 0.19 -17.19
N LYS A 44 9.51 -0.86 -17.62
CA LYS A 44 10.76 -1.26 -16.95
C LYS A 44 11.90 -0.33 -17.37
N LEU A 45 12.41 0.45 -16.43
CA LEU A 45 13.48 1.43 -16.63
C LEU A 45 14.47 1.34 -15.46
N GLU A 46 15.73 1.06 -15.78
CA GLU A 46 16.84 1.02 -14.79
C GLU A 46 16.58 0.08 -13.59
N GLY A 47 15.96 -1.07 -13.83
CA GLY A 47 15.68 -2.07 -12.79
C GLY A 47 14.39 -1.81 -11.98
N LEU A 48 13.68 -0.70 -12.24
CA LEU A 48 12.41 -0.36 -11.62
C LEU A 48 11.28 -0.32 -12.66
N TYR A 49 10.05 -0.57 -12.21
CA TYR A 49 8.85 -0.19 -12.93
C TYR A 49 8.58 1.29 -12.68
N ARG A 50 8.39 2.07 -13.74
CA ARG A 50 8.14 3.51 -13.67
C ARG A 50 6.99 3.95 -14.56
N GLY A 51 6.35 5.04 -14.16
CA GLY A 51 5.33 5.72 -14.93
C GLY A 51 4.02 4.94 -15.03
N LEU A 52 3.55 4.43 -13.89
CA LEU A 52 2.42 3.52 -13.79
C LEU A 52 1.14 4.05 -14.43
N LYS A 53 0.38 3.12 -15.03
CA LYS A 53 -0.94 3.34 -15.60
C LYS A 53 -1.94 2.37 -15.00
N ILE A 54 -3.08 2.89 -14.58
CA ILE A 54 -4.22 2.12 -14.07
C ILE A 54 -5.27 2.05 -15.16
N ASN A 55 -5.58 0.85 -15.61
CA ASN A 55 -6.79 0.58 -16.38
C ASN A 55 -7.92 0.21 -15.43
N PHE A 56 -8.90 1.10 -15.32
CA PHE A 56 -10.03 0.98 -14.40
C PHE A 56 -11.33 1.36 -15.12
N LYS A 57 -12.27 0.41 -15.20
CA LYS A 57 -13.61 0.61 -15.80
C LYS A 57 -13.60 1.28 -17.18
N GLY A 58 -12.60 0.97 -18.01
CA GLY A 58 -12.45 1.50 -19.36
C GLY A 58 -11.73 2.86 -19.45
N GLY A 59 -11.39 3.47 -18.31
CA GLY A 59 -10.53 4.64 -18.23
C GLY A 59 -9.07 4.26 -17.97
N ILE A 60 -8.15 5.12 -18.44
CA ILE A 60 -6.71 5.00 -18.15
C ILE A 60 -6.29 6.20 -17.29
N TYR A 61 -5.88 5.92 -16.05
CA TYR A 61 -5.24 6.89 -15.17
C TYR A 61 -3.72 6.70 -15.25
N THR A 62 -2.94 7.79 -15.30
CA THR A 62 -1.48 7.72 -15.43
C THR A 62 -0.83 8.52 -14.32
N ASN A 63 0.15 7.92 -13.63
CA ASN A 63 1.03 8.63 -12.71
C ASN A 63 2.50 8.44 -13.13
N PRO A 64 3.20 9.49 -13.59
CA PRO A 64 4.56 9.37 -14.09
C PRO A 64 5.61 9.18 -12.98
N PHE A 65 5.29 9.49 -11.72
CA PHE A 65 6.27 9.55 -10.63
C PHE A 65 6.28 8.31 -9.75
N TRP A 66 5.25 7.48 -9.83
CA TRP A 66 5.19 6.23 -9.12
C TRP A 66 6.21 5.23 -9.64
N ASN A 67 6.80 4.50 -8.72
CA ASN A 67 7.75 3.45 -9.01
C ASN A 67 7.40 2.17 -8.26
N ASN A 68 7.79 1.03 -8.80
CA ASN A 68 7.72 -0.24 -8.11
C ASN A 68 8.96 -1.07 -8.44
N GLU A 69 9.31 -1.97 -7.55
CA GLU A 69 10.34 -2.98 -7.76
C GLU A 69 9.97 -3.94 -8.88
N THR A 70 10.96 -4.46 -9.62
CA THR A 70 10.68 -5.33 -10.79
C THR A 70 10.60 -6.81 -10.46
N ASN A 71 10.94 -7.19 -9.23
CA ASN A 71 10.85 -8.56 -8.77
C ASN A 71 9.37 -8.97 -8.61
N PRO A 72 8.90 -10.05 -9.28
CA PRO A 72 7.50 -10.48 -9.23
C PRO A 72 6.96 -10.77 -7.83
N THR A 73 7.80 -11.14 -6.86
CA THR A 73 7.39 -11.33 -5.46
C THR A 73 6.89 -10.03 -4.83
N TYR A 74 7.37 -8.88 -5.33
CA TYR A 74 7.04 -7.53 -4.87
C TYR A 74 6.27 -6.76 -5.95
N ALA A 75 5.44 -7.49 -6.72
CA ALA A 75 4.56 -6.86 -7.71
C ALA A 75 3.55 -5.93 -7.00
N PRO A 76 3.09 -4.86 -7.68
CA PRO A 76 2.06 -3.98 -7.12
C PRO A 76 0.82 -4.76 -6.65
N GLN A 77 0.29 -4.39 -5.49
CA GLN A 77 -0.96 -4.98 -5.00
C GLN A 77 -2.14 -4.08 -5.34
N ILE A 78 -3.30 -4.70 -5.60
CA ILE A 78 -4.52 -4.01 -6.00
C ILE A 78 -5.69 -4.53 -5.17
N TYR A 79 -6.22 -3.68 -4.30
CA TYR A 79 -7.46 -3.95 -3.55
C TYR A 79 -8.58 -3.08 -4.08
N TYR A 80 -9.78 -3.65 -4.18
CA TYR A 80 -10.99 -2.91 -4.54
C TYR A 80 -12.12 -3.28 -3.57
N THR A 81 -12.19 -2.55 -2.46
CA THR A 81 -13.05 -2.88 -1.32
C THR A 81 -13.45 -1.62 -0.57
N ASP A 82 -14.57 -1.70 0.17
CA ASP A 82 -15.09 -0.62 1.00
C ASP A 82 -14.32 -0.59 2.32
N ILE A 83 -13.40 0.38 2.45
CA ILE A 83 -12.54 0.56 3.63
C ILE A 83 -12.97 1.72 4.54
N ASN A 84 -13.93 2.54 4.11
CA ASN A 84 -14.49 3.62 4.92
C ASN A 84 -15.92 3.32 5.45
N HIS A 85 -16.48 2.17 5.07
CA HIS A 85 -17.79 1.68 5.44
C HIS A 85 -18.96 2.55 4.96
N ASP A 86 -18.81 3.24 3.82
CA ASP A 86 -19.85 4.05 3.20
C ASP A 86 -20.67 3.30 2.13
N HIS A 87 -20.44 1.98 2.01
CA HIS A 87 -21.00 1.08 1.00
C HIS A 87 -20.52 1.31 -0.44
N LYS A 88 -19.47 2.10 -0.63
CA LYS A 88 -18.75 2.24 -1.89
C LYS A 88 -17.35 1.67 -1.72
N LYS A 89 -16.85 1.06 -2.79
CA LYS A 89 -15.50 0.51 -2.79
C LYS A 89 -14.50 1.61 -3.12
N GLU A 90 -13.37 1.59 -2.45
CA GLU A 90 -12.17 2.31 -2.85
C GLU A 90 -11.24 1.43 -3.67
N LEU A 91 -10.46 2.05 -4.55
CA LEU A 91 -9.31 1.40 -5.18
C LEU A 91 -8.06 1.72 -4.36
N ILE A 92 -7.36 0.69 -3.92
CA ILE A 92 -6.12 0.81 -3.17
C ILE A 92 -5.01 0.15 -3.98
N ILE A 93 -3.91 0.87 -4.18
CA ILE A 93 -2.70 0.38 -4.83
C ILE A 93 -1.56 0.48 -3.83
N ILE A 94 -0.85 -0.62 -3.64
CA ILE A 94 0.35 -0.70 -2.80
C ILE A 94 1.53 -0.97 -3.71
N LEU A 95 2.56 -0.12 -3.63
CA LEU A 95 3.75 -0.20 -4.45
C LEU A 95 4.95 -0.49 -3.55
N THR A 96 5.70 -1.56 -3.84
CA THR A 96 6.97 -1.82 -3.18
C THR A 96 8.06 -0.98 -3.85
N THR A 97 8.66 -0.06 -3.10
CA THR A 97 9.71 0.87 -3.58
C THR A 97 11.11 0.48 -3.12
N GLY A 98 11.22 -0.51 -2.24
CA GLY A 98 12.49 -1.12 -1.85
C GLY A 98 12.28 -2.40 -1.07
N TYR A 99 13.18 -3.37 -1.23
CA TYR A 99 13.15 -4.62 -0.48
C TYR A 99 14.55 -5.17 -0.24
N GLY A 100 14.69 -6.06 0.74
CA GLY A 100 15.94 -6.75 1.04
C GLY A 100 15.88 -7.47 2.38
N THR A 101 17.03 -7.98 2.83
CA THR A 101 17.12 -8.56 4.17
C THR A 101 16.88 -7.46 5.22
N GLY A 102 15.78 -7.59 5.97
CA GLY A 102 15.38 -6.61 6.98
C GLY A 102 14.82 -5.31 6.39
N VAL A 103 14.53 -5.26 5.09
CA VAL A 103 13.99 -4.08 4.41
C VAL A 103 12.75 -4.44 3.60
N LEU A 104 11.68 -3.68 3.79
CA LEU A 104 10.49 -3.66 2.94
C LEU A 104 9.92 -2.25 3.01
N LEU A 105 9.90 -1.53 1.90
CA LEU A 105 9.40 -0.17 1.81
C LEU A 105 8.23 -0.15 0.83
N GLU A 106 7.08 0.27 1.32
CA GLU A 106 5.87 0.37 0.53
C GLU A 106 5.28 1.78 0.56
N GLU A 107 4.72 2.18 -0.58
CA GLU A 107 3.91 3.37 -0.75
C GLU A 107 2.45 2.96 -1.01
N ILE A 108 1.52 3.73 -0.45
CA ILE A 108 0.09 3.48 -0.51
C ILE A 108 -0.61 4.59 -1.29
N HIS A 109 -1.50 4.21 -2.20
CA HIS A 109 -2.36 5.11 -2.95
C HIS A 109 -3.80 4.67 -2.83
N VAL A 110 -4.67 5.54 -2.31
CA VAL A 110 -6.10 5.26 -2.12
C VAL A 110 -6.92 6.19 -2.99
N PHE A 111 -7.86 5.63 -3.74
CA PHE A 111 -8.74 6.37 -4.63
C PHE A 111 -10.20 6.19 -4.25
N HIS A 112 -10.88 7.33 -4.12
CA HIS A 112 -12.33 7.39 -4.12
C HIS A 112 -12.81 7.48 -5.57
N ILE A 113 -13.95 6.83 -5.86
CA ILE A 113 -14.51 6.81 -7.21
C ILE A 113 -15.77 7.68 -7.27
N ILE A 114 -15.71 8.75 -8.05
CA ILE A 114 -16.83 9.66 -8.27
C ILE A 114 -17.08 9.73 -9.78
N ASN A 115 -18.29 9.41 -10.23
CA ASN A 115 -18.64 9.41 -11.66
C ASN A 115 -17.68 8.60 -12.56
N ASN A 116 -17.23 7.44 -12.09
CA ASN A 116 -16.22 6.57 -12.73
C ASN A 116 -14.82 7.18 -12.88
N GLU A 117 -14.53 8.31 -12.24
CA GLU A 117 -13.20 8.91 -12.18
C GLU A 117 -12.51 8.59 -10.84
N LEU A 118 -11.19 8.46 -10.87
CA LEU A 118 -10.37 8.17 -9.70
C LEU A 118 -9.90 9.49 -9.05
N PHE A 119 -10.21 9.68 -7.78
CA PHE A 119 -9.76 10.81 -6.96
C PHE A 119 -8.86 10.29 -5.85
N GLU A 120 -7.57 10.60 -5.93
CA GLU A 120 -6.61 10.18 -4.90
C GLU A 120 -6.88 10.91 -3.59
N VAL A 121 -6.92 10.15 -2.50
CA VAL A 121 -7.16 10.62 -1.14
C VAL A 121 -5.89 10.45 -0.33
N LEU A 122 -5.53 11.49 0.41
CA LEU A 122 -4.33 11.48 1.25
C LEU A 122 -4.43 10.42 2.36
N VAL A 123 -3.29 9.82 2.68
CA VAL A 123 -3.12 8.89 3.79
C VAL A 123 -2.05 9.44 4.72
N ASP A 124 -2.30 9.42 6.03
CA ASP A 124 -1.30 9.84 7.03
C ASP A 124 0.01 9.07 6.85
N ASN A 125 1.13 9.80 6.83
CA ASN A 125 2.46 9.19 6.78
C ASN A 125 2.73 8.41 8.08
N PRO A 126 2.99 7.10 8.01
CA PRO A 126 3.04 6.24 9.20
C PRO A 126 4.26 6.56 10.08
N LEU A 127 5.41 6.89 9.49
CA LEU A 127 6.61 7.25 10.23
C LEU A 127 6.44 8.57 10.99
N ALA A 128 5.83 9.57 10.36
CA ALA A 128 5.51 10.83 11.02
C ALA A 128 4.57 10.63 12.22
N VAL A 129 3.58 9.73 12.07
CA VAL A 129 2.67 9.35 13.17
C VAL A 129 3.44 8.66 14.29
N VAL A 130 4.31 7.71 13.99
CA VAL A 130 5.12 7.00 15.00
C VAL A 130 6.04 7.97 15.75
N TYR A 131 6.83 8.78 15.06
CA TYR A 131 7.74 9.73 15.72
C TYR A 131 6.99 10.75 16.60
N LYS A 132 5.77 11.11 16.22
CA LYS A 132 4.94 12.02 17.03
C LYS A 132 4.35 11.34 18.27
N ASN A 133 3.90 10.09 18.15
CA ASN A 133 3.00 9.45 19.13
C ASN A 133 3.61 8.28 19.92
N VAL A 134 4.74 7.76 19.49
CA VAL A 134 5.45 6.66 20.15
C VAL A 134 6.73 7.20 20.78
N ARG A 135 7.03 6.76 22.00
CA ARG A 135 8.29 7.06 22.69
C ARG A 135 8.99 5.75 23.01
N THR A 136 10.28 5.73 22.78
CA THR A 136 11.11 4.54 22.91
C THR A 136 12.25 4.81 23.88
N LYS A 137 12.74 3.72 24.46
CA LYS A 137 14.01 3.70 25.18
C LYS A 137 14.60 2.32 25.00
N LEU A 138 15.86 2.27 24.60
CA LEU A 138 16.61 1.03 24.44
C LEU A 138 17.75 0.97 25.46
N SER A 139 17.96 -0.21 26.01
CA SER A 139 19.10 -0.55 26.86
C SER A 139 19.56 -1.96 26.50
N ASN A 140 20.70 -2.41 27.02
CA ASN A 140 21.24 -3.72 26.67
C ASN A 140 20.32 -4.91 27.05
N VAL A 141 19.44 -4.74 28.04
CA VAL A 141 18.58 -5.84 28.54
C VAL A 141 17.10 -5.65 28.25
N GLU A 142 16.65 -4.40 28.07
CA GLU A 142 15.23 -4.09 27.93
C GLU A 142 15.00 -2.97 26.90
N ALA A 143 13.93 -3.13 26.12
CA ALA A 143 13.32 -2.07 25.34
C ALA A 143 11.99 -1.63 25.97
N GLU A 144 11.80 -0.31 26.11
CA GLU A 144 10.53 0.28 26.49
C GLU A 144 9.88 0.94 25.27
N ILE A 145 8.62 0.58 24.99
CA ILE A 145 7.79 1.23 23.96
C ILE A 145 6.59 1.85 24.65
N ARG A 146 6.38 3.15 24.48
CA ARG A 146 5.23 3.86 25.04
C ARG A 146 4.38 4.41 23.89
N THR A 147 3.16 3.91 23.79
CA THR A 147 2.10 4.53 22.97
C THR A 147 1.26 5.44 23.86
N ARG A 148 0.30 6.17 23.29
CA ARG A 148 -0.65 6.97 24.09
C ARG A 148 -1.47 6.13 25.07
N GLU A 149 -1.74 4.88 24.71
CA GLU A 149 -2.64 4.01 25.43
C GLU A 149 -1.92 3.12 26.44
N LYS A 150 -0.67 2.72 26.13
CA LYS A 150 0.01 1.68 26.88
C LYS A 150 1.53 1.80 26.85
N ASN A 151 2.13 1.35 27.95
CA ASN A 151 3.57 1.14 28.06
C ASN A 151 3.88 -0.36 27.95
N TYR A 152 4.87 -0.69 27.15
CA TYR A 152 5.35 -2.04 26.90
C TYR A 152 6.81 -2.11 27.32
N LYS A 153 7.17 -3.22 27.97
CA LYS A 153 8.53 -3.58 28.34
C LYS A 153 8.83 -4.92 27.71
N VAL A 154 9.94 -5.00 27.00
CA VAL A 154 10.35 -6.18 26.24
C VAL A 154 11.77 -6.53 26.64
N ASP A 155 11.97 -7.77 27.10
CA ASP A 155 13.30 -8.32 27.33
C ASP A 155 13.98 -8.59 25.98
N ILE A 156 15.13 -7.96 25.75
CA ILE A 156 15.88 -8.07 24.50
C ILE A 156 17.15 -8.94 24.63
N ALA A 157 17.46 -9.47 25.81
CA ALA A 157 18.61 -10.38 25.99
C ALA A 157 18.58 -11.60 25.04
N PRO A 158 17.41 -12.19 24.71
CA PRO A 158 17.32 -13.26 23.70
C PRO A 158 17.71 -12.82 22.28
N VAL A 159 17.59 -11.52 21.98
CA VAL A 159 17.92 -10.93 20.67
C VAL A 159 19.39 -10.46 20.65
N GLU A 160 19.88 -9.85 21.73
CA GLU A 160 21.25 -9.37 21.89
C GLU A 160 22.28 -10.50 21.78
N SER A 161 21.99 -11.66 22.38
CA SER A 161 22.88 -12.84 22.34
C SER A 161 23.19 -13.36 20.93
N LYS A 162 22.51 -12.83 19.89
CA LYS A 162 22.69 -13.21 18.48
C LYS A 162 23.20 -12.08 17.56
N HIS A 163 23.15 -10.82 18.00
CA HIS A 163 23.39 -9.67 17.12
C HIS A 163 24.30 -8.63 17.80
N GLY A 164 25.55 -8.53 17.35
CA GLY A 164 26.48 -7.49 17.79
C GLY A 164 26.07 -6.12 17.23
N ASN A 165 26.18 -5.08 18.06
CA ASN A 165 25.82 -3.67 17.81
C ASN A 165 24.32 -3.36 17.94
N LEU A 166 23.87 -3.23 19.18
CA LEU A 166 22.60 -2.60 19.50
C LEU A 166 22.63 -1.13 19.07
N PHE A 167 21.51 -0.64 18.54
CA PHE A 167 21.31 0.79 18.23
C PHE A 167 21.16 1.62 19.51
N ASP A 168 21.27 2.95 19.37
CA ASP A 168 21.08 3.89 20.49
C ASP A 168 19.62 3.95 20.96
N ASP A 169 18.67 3.70 20.05
CA ASP A 169 17.24 3.59 20.34
C ASP A 169 16.56 2.67 19.31
N VAL A 170 15.29 2.36 19.52
CA VAL A 170 14.47 1.63 18.56
C VAL A 170 14.28 2.47 17.29
N ALA A 171 14.73 1.94 16.16
CA ALA A 171 14.55 2.55 14.85
C ALA A 171 13.28 2.01 14.15
N PHE A 172 12.64 2.87 13.36
CA PHE A 172 11.50 2.52 12.51
C PHE A 172 11.76 3.00 11.09
N GLY A 173 11.20 2.28 10.11
CA GLY A 173 11.24 2.67 8.69
C GLY A 173 12.07 1.76 7.80
N SER A 174 12.71 0.71 8.33
CA SER A 174 13.26 -0.37 7.51
C SER A 174 12.17 -1.29 6.96
N ILE A 175 11.11 -1.52 7.75
CA ILE A 175 9.91 -2.23 7.31
C ILE A 175 8.72 -1.28 7.43
N VAL A 176 8.11 -0.97 6.29
CA VAL A 176 6.84 -0.27 6.09
C VAL A 176 6.00 -1.18 5.18
N ASP A 177 5.07 -1.91 5.77
CA ASP A 177 4.28 -2.96 5.12
C ASP A 177 2.79 -2.62 5.25
N TYR A 178 2.12 -2.34 4.14
CA TYR A 178 0.71 -1.99 4.10
C TYR A 178 -0.13 -3.20 3.70
N GLU A 179 -1.31 -3.32 4.31
CA GLU A 179 -2.25 -4.36 3.93
C GLU A 179 -3.69 -3.89 4.16
N VAL A 180 -4.63 -4.44 3.40
CA VAL A 180 -6.07 -4.29 3.68
C VAL A 180 -6.57 -5.55 4.37
N ILE A 181 -6.71 -5.47 5.70
CA ILE A 181 -7.08 -6.60 6.55
C ILE A 181 -8.51 -6.37 7.07
N HIS A 182 -9.42 -7.31 6.82
CA HIS A 182 -10.83 -7.21 7.22
C HIS A 182 -11.46 -5.86 6.87
N ASN A 183 -11.31 -5.43 5.60
CA ASN A 183 -11.80 -4.14 5.11
C ASN A 183 -11.22 -2.91 5.84
N THR A 184 -10.09 -3.05 6.54
CA THR A 184 -9.41 -1.93 7.19
C THR A 184 -8.05 -1.75 6.53
N LEU A 185 -7.73 -0.54 6.10
CA LEU A 185 -6.37 -0.19 5.69
C LEU A 185 -5.48 -0.18 6.94
N MET A 186 -4.42 -0.99 6.92
CA MET A 186 -3.47 -1.11 8.01
C MET A 186 -2.04 -0.97 7.51
N VAL A 187 -1.14 -0.59 8.42
CA VAL A 187 0.30 -0.58 8.18
C VAL A 187 1.05 -1.18 9.35
N ARG A 188 2.09 -1.95 9.06
CA ARG A 188 3.04 -2.53 10.00
C ARG A 188 4.39 -1.82 9.85
N LEU A 189 4.89 -1.32 10.98
CA LEU A 189 6.24 -0.76 11.12
C LEU A 189 7.04 -1.59 12.10
N SER A 190 8.11 -2.24 11.64
CA SER A 190 8.94 -3.05 12.53
C SER A 190 9.92 -2.19 13.33
N GLY A 191 9.96 -2.41 14.65
CA GLY A 191 10.89 -1.77 15.56
C GLY A 191 12.23 -2.49 15.54
N GLN A 192 13.20 -1.90 14.87
CA GLN A 192 14.54 -2.45 14.69
C GLN A 192 15.46 -1.96 15.82
N ILE A 193 16.26 -2.88 16.36
CA ILE A 193 17.19 -2.61 17.48
C ILE A 193 18.65 -2.93 17.15
N SER A 194 18.90 -3.61 16.03
CA SER A 194 20.22 -3.83 15.45
C SER A 194 20.08 -4.15 13.96
N ASP A 195 21.18 -4.30 13.22
CA ASP A 195 21.17 -4.57 11.77
C ASP A 195 20.27 -5.75 11.36
N ALA A 196 20.14 -6.77 12.21
CA ALA A 196 19.28 -7.94 11.97
C ALA A 196 18.27 -8.22 13.10
N GLY A 197 18.23 -7.39 14.13
CA GLY A 197 17.39 -7.57 15.31
C GLY A 197 16.15 -6.71 15.29
N PHE A 198 14.99 -7.34 15.45
CA PHE A 198 13.69 -6.68 15.56
C PHE A 198 13.02 -7.07 16.87
N LEU A 199 12.37 -6.11 17.53
CA LEU A 199 11.72 -6.32 18.82
C LEU A 199 10.22 -6.61 18.71
N GLY A 200 9.63 -6.38 17.53
CA GLY A 200 8.19 -6.44 17.28
C GLY A 200 7.74 -5.31 16.37
N ASP A 201 6.42 -5.13 16.26
CA ASP A 201 5.83 -4.23 15.28
C ASP A 201 4.88 -3.21 15.91
N ILE A 202 4.92 -1.98 15.41
CA ILE A 202 3.83 -1.02 15.55
C ILE A 202 2.86 -1.26 14.38
N VAL A 203 1.63 -1.60 14.70
CA VAL A 203 0.55 -1.75 13.73
C VAL A 203 -0.44 -0.61 13.91
N MET A 204 -0.78 0.05 12.82
CA MET A 204 -1.72 1.18 12.80
C MET A 204 -2.87 0.90 11.85
N GLY A 205 -4.10 1.16 12.31
CA GLY A 205 -5.30 1.14 11.48
C GLY A 205 -5.72 2.55 11.08
N TYR A 206 -6.15 2.70 9.83
CA TYR A 206 -6.59 3.98 9.28
C TYR A 206 -8.12 4.07 9.26
N ALA A 207 -8.64 5.29 9.45
CA ALA A 207 -10.04 5.62 9.25
C ALA A 207 -10.17 6.88 8.38
N TYR A 208 -11.18 6.93 7.53
CA TYR A 208 -11.45 8.12 6.72
C TYR A 208 -12.09 9.22 7.56
N LYS A 209 -11.39 10.36 7.71
CA LYS A 209 -11.83 11.50 8.49
C LYS A 209 -11.28 12.79 7.91
N ASN A 210 -12.09 13.85 7.88
CA ASN A 210 -11.68 15.16 7.38
C ASN A 210 -11.08 15.10 5.97
N ASN A 211 -11.69 14.31 5.08
CA ASN A 211 -11.27 14.11 3.68
C ASN A 211 -9.90 13.45 3.47
N MET A 212 -9.41 12.67 4.44
CA MET A 212 -8.20 11.86 4.30
C MET A 212 -8.25 10.62 5.20
N TYR A 213 -7.40 9.63 4.93
CA TYR A 213 -7.23 8.47 5.81
C TYR A 213 -6.24 8.82 6.92
N GLN A 214 -6.74 8.89 8.15
CA GLN A 214 -5.97 9.25 9.33
C GLN A 214 -5.75 8.03 10.23
N VAL A 215 -4.61 7.98 10.92
CA VAL A 215 -4.37 6.89 11.88
C VAL A 215 -5.36 7.00 13.04
N GLN A 216 -6.13 5.93 13.24
CA GLN A 216 -7.16 5.83 14.27
C GLN A 216 -6.71 4.96 15.46
N THR A 217 -5.90 3.93 15.20
CA THR A 217 -5.37 3.02 16.22
C THR A 217 -3.85 2.87 16.09
N ILE A 218 -3.16 2.71 17.22
CA ILE A 218 -1.72 2.44 17.27
C ILE A 218 -1.49 1.37 18.33
N GLN A 219 -1.06 0.18 17.92
CA GLN A 219 -0.80 -0.93 18.83
C GLN A 219 0.58 -1.53 18.60
N PHE A 220 1.26 -1.86 19.70
CA PHE A 220 2.53 -2.56 19.65
C PHE A 220 2.31 -4.07 19.86
N TYR A 221 2.87 -4.87 18.96
CA TYR A 221 2.83 -6.32 18.98
C TYR A 221 4.24 -6.89 19.10
N HIS A 222 4.55 -7.47 20.25
CA HIS A 222 5.82 -8.19 20.46
C HIS A 222 5.78 -9.63 19.92
N SER A 223 4.59 -10.22 19.79
CA SER A 223 4.41 -11.61 19.34
C SER A 223 3.75 -11.67 17.97
N ILE A 224 4.38 -12.40 17.05
CA ILE A 224 3.86 -12.71 15.71
C ILE A 224 2.44 -13.31 15.80
N LYS A 225 2.15 -14.15 16.81
CA LYS A 225 0.85 -14.81 16.99
C LYS A 225 -0.32 -13.85 17.21
N GLN A 226 -0.04 -12.64 17.67
CA GLN A 226 -1.06 -11.63 17.96
C GLN A 226 -1.12 -10.56 16.86
N ASN A 227 -0.12 -10.50 15.99
CA ASN A 227 -0.03 -9.47 14.97
C ASN A 227 -0.90 -9.88 13.76
N PRO A 228 -1.89 -9.04 13.37
CA PRO A 228 -2.85 -9.36 12.33
C PRO A 228 -2.23 -9.61 10.94
N PHE A 229 -1.03 -9.10 10.66
CA PHE A 229 -0.32 -9.29 9.40
C PHE A 229 0.19 -10.73 9.18
N TYR A 230 0.17 -11.58 10.20
CA TYR A 230 0.65 -12.97 10.09
C TYR A 230 -0.48 -14.00 10.14
N GLY A 231 -1.74 -13.55 10.25
CA GLY A 231 -2.92 -14.42 10.36
C GLY A 231 -2.93 -15.32 11.62
N PRO A 232 -4.00 -16.08 11.85
CA PRO A 232 -3.95 -17.18 12.81
C PRO A 232 -3.02 -18.28 12.26
N LEU A 233 -1.99 -18.64 13.03
CA LEU A 233 -1.14 -19.82 12.76
C LEU A 233 -1.88 -21.14 13.03
#